data_AF-A0A017SFP9-F1
#
_entry.id   AF-A0A017SFP9-F1
#
_cell.length_a   1.000
_cell.length_b   1.000
_cell.length_c   1.000
_cell.angle_alpha   90.00
_cell.angle_beta   90.00
_cell.angle_gamma   90.00
#
_symmetry.space_group_name_H-M   'P 1'
#
loop_
_entity.id
_entity.type
_entity.pdbx_description
1 polymer ?
#
loop_
_entity_poly.entity_id
_entity_poly.type
_entity_poly.pdbx_seq_one_letter_code
_entity_poly.pdbx_strand_id
1 'polypeptide(L)'
;MTPPAALFDTVAPITTIKGKVVAPDVTKTTLTGGESQTKLLDQFGGKWDEFKFAPIRESQVSRAMTRRYFQDLDKYAETDILIVGAGSCGLSTAYVLAKARPDLKIAIVEASVSPGGGAWLGGQLFSAMVMRRPANIFLEELGVPYETDPENPNYVVVKHASLFTSTLLSKVLSFPNVKLFNATSVEDLITRPAASGNPKETRIAGAVTNWTLVTLHHDDHSCMDPNTINAPVIISTTGHDGPFGAFCAKRLVSMNSVDKLGGMRGLDMNSAEDAIVKNTREVAKGLIIGGMELSEIDGFNRMGPTFGAMVLSGVKAAEEALSIFDERQRECAE
;
A
#
# COMPACT_ATOMS: atom_id res chain seq x y z
N MET A 1 21.95 5.12 3.44
CA MET A 1 22.75 5.32 4.68
C MET A 1 22.15 4.50 5.81
N THR A 2 22.98 3.63 6.37
CA THR A 2 22.90 2.97 7.70
C THR A 2 22.52 3.96 8.81
N PRO A 3 22.04 3.52 10.00
CA PRO A 3 21.70 4.46 11.07
C PRO A 3 22.96 5.27 11.44
N PRO A 4 22.80 6.52 11.89
CA PRO A 4 23.96 7.32 12.29
C PRO A 4 24.70 6.57 13.41
N ALA A 5 26.02 6.46 13.27
CA ALA A 5 26.88 6.09 14.37
C ALA A 5 26.61 7.07 15.53
N ALA A 6 26.43 6.55 16.73
CA ALA A 6 26.24 7.37 17.92
C ALA A 6 27.49 8.21 18.17
N LEU A 7 27.49 9.45 17.70
CA LEU A 7 28.38 10.51 18.15
C LEU A 7 27.54 11.44 19.03
N PHE A 8 27.53 11.15 20.32
CA PHE A 8 27.11 12.13 21.31
C PHE A 8 28.37 12.81 21.83
N ASP A 9 28.60 14.05 21.37
CA ASP A 9 29.45 14.98 22.08
C ASP A 9 28.73 15.44 23.35
N THR A 10 29.46 15.38 24.46
CA THR A 10 28.99 15.72 25.81
C THR A 10 28.47 17.15 25.89
N VAL A 11 27.20 17.31 26.30
CA VAL A 11 26.65 18.60 26.73
C VAL A 11 26.45 18.60 28.25
N ALA A 12 26.92 19.68 28.88
CA ALA A 12 27.02 19.96 30.31
C ALA A 12 25.67 19.87 31.10
N PRO A 13 25.70 19.77 32.44
CA PRO A 13 24.51 19.42 33.22
C PRO A 13 23.54 20.60 33.34
N ILE A 14 22.26 20.33 33.09
CA ILE A 14 21.16 21.29 33.33
C ILE A 14 20.54 21.01 34.69
N THR A 15 20.42 22.09 35.46
CA THR A 15 19.89 22.18 36.82
C THR A 15 18.38 21.92 36.91
N THR A 16 17.97 21.37 38.05
CA THR A 16 16.59 21.07 38.46
C THR A 16 15.66 22.29 38.42
N ILE A 17 14.46 22.12 37.84
CA ILE A 17 13.31 22.99 38.07
C ILE A 17 12.18 22.16 38.70
N LYS A 18 11.90 22.43 39.98
CA LYS A 18 10.66 22.02 40.66
C LYS A 18 9.58 23.06 40.36
N GLY A 19 8.46 22.65 39.77
CA GLY A 19 7.28 23.50 39.60
C GLY A 19 6.00 22.67 39.55
N LYS A 20 5.08 22.92 40.49
CA LYS A 20 3.70 22.43 40.46
C LYS A 20 2.94 23.17 39.35
N VAL A 21 2.28 22.46 38.45
CA VAL A 21 1.29 23.05 37.54
C VAL A 21 -0.03 22.29 37.70
N VAL A 22 -1.06 23.04 38.08
CA VAL A 22 -2.46 22.62 38.23
C VAL A 22 -3.13 22.67 36.85
N ALA A 23 -3.88 21.62 36.50
CA ALA A 23 -4.62 21.48 35.23
C ALA A 23 -5.97 22.24 35.23
N PRO A 24 -6.41 22.76 34.07
CA PRO A 24 -7.78 22.49 33.56
C PRO A 24 -7.84 22.45 32.01
N ASP A 25 -8.82 21.95 31.26
CA ASP A 25 -10.05 21.18 31.48
C ASP A 25 -10.29 20.40 30.17
N VAL A 26 -10.81 19.17 30.25
CA VAL A 26 -10.99 18.27 29.10
C VAL A 26 -12.40 18.40 28.55
N THR A 27 -12.55 18.75 27.26
CA THR A 27 -13.82 18.54 26.54
C THR A 27 -13.86 17.11 26.00
N LYS A 28 -14.78 16.32 26.58
CA LYS A 28 -14.95 14.88 26.37
C LYS A 28 -15.47 14.55 24.98
N THR A 29 -14.85 13.57 24.32
CA THR A 29 -15.52 12.75 23.30
C THR A 29 -15.91 11.42 23.94
N THR A 30 -17.20 11.12 23.95
CA THR A 30 -17.81 10.01 24.68
C THR A 30 -17.53 8.68 23.96
N LEU A 31 -16.60 7.90 24.50
CA LEU A 31 -16.56 6.45 24.30
C LEU A 31 -17.66 5.86 25.19
N THR A 32 -18.57 5.08 24.60
CA THR A 32 -19.67 4.44 25.30
C THR A 32 -19.15 3.60 26.46
N GLY A 33 -19.70 3.86 27.65
CA GLY A 33 -19.13 3.47 28.94
C GLY A 33 -19.10 1.98 29.25
N GLY A 34 -18.20 1.65 30.18
CA GLY A 34 -18.08 0.35 30.85
C GLY A 34 -16.62 -0.02 31.09
N GLU A 35 -16.08 0.40 32.24
CA GLU A 35 -14.71 0.21 32.76
C GLU A 35 -13.62 1.11 32.16
N SER A 36 -12.99 1.89 33.04
CA SER A 36 -11.65 2.43 32.84
C SER A 36 -10.74 1.27 32.44
N GLN A 37 -10.35 1.18 31.16
CA GLN A 37 -9.35 0.20 30.70
C GLN A 37 -7.95 0.66 31.12
N THR A 38 -7.74 0.81 32.43
CA THR A 38 -6.44 1.11 33.04
C THR A 38 -5.51 -0.09 33.04
N LYS A 39 -5.88 -1.25 32.47
CA LYS A 39 -5.06 -2.48 32.50
C LYS A 39 -3.57 -2.26 32.27
N LEU A 40 -3.17 -1.40 31.33
CA LEU A 40 -1.76 -1.04 31.12
C LEU A 40 -1.16 -0.22 32.28
N LEU A 41 -1.88 0.78 32.77
CA LEU A 41 -1.47 1.58 33.94
C LEU A 41 -1.52 0.77 35.24
N ASP A 42 -2.47 -0.14 35.39
CA ASP A 42 -2.56 -1.06 36.51
C ASP A 42 -1.40 -2.06 36.48
N GLN A 43 -1.00 -2.51 35.28
CA GLN A 43 0.10 -3.45 35.09
C GLN A 43 1.47 -2.80 35.28
N PHE A 44 1.70 -1.59 34.73
CA PHE A 44 3.04 -0.97 34.63
C PHE A 44 3.18 0.34 35.40
N GLY A 45 2.11 1.08 35.62
CA GLY A 45 2.13 2.41 36.23
C GLY A 45 2.71 2.37 37.65
N GLY A 46 3.73 3.19 37.90
CA GLY A 46 4.39 3.27 39.21
C GLY A 46 5.25 2.05 39.60
N LYS A 47 5.38 1.04 38.72
CA LYS A 47 6.09 -0.22 38.99
C LYS A 47 7.41 -0.35 38.20
N TRP A 48 8.02 0.78 37.84
CA TRP A 48 9.18 0.82 36.95
C TRP A 48 10.48 0.32 37.61
N ASP A 49 10.61 0.40 38.93
CA ASP A 49 11.77 -0.13 39.66
C ASP A 49 11.82 -1.67 39.63
N GLU A 50 10.67 -2.33 39.49
CA GLU A 50 10.55 -3.79 39.38
C GLU A 50 10.57 -4.27 37.91
N PHE A 51 10.48 -3.34 36.95
CA PHE A 51 10.40 -3.66 35.55
C PHE A 51 11.72 -4.24 35.04
N LYS A 52 11.66 -5.43 34.46
CA LYS A 52 12.75 -5.98 33.65
C LYS A 52 12.19 -6.75 32.47
N PHE A 53 12.86 -6.62 31.31
CA PHE A 53 12.65 -7.57 30.23
C PHE A 53 13.26 -8.93 30.58
N ALA A 54 12.74 -9.98 29.94
CA ALA A 54 13.40 -11.29 29.94
C ALA A 54 14.76 -11.20 29.24
N PRO A 55 15.77 -12.00 29.65
CA PRO A 55 17.08 -12.01 29.00
C PRO A 55 16.98 -12.50 27.55
N ILE A 56 17.80 -11.92 26.67
CA ILE A 56 17.88 -12.26 25.24
C ILE A 56 19.32 -12.11 24.73
N ARG A 57 19.69 -12.86 23.69
CA ARG A 57 20.96 -12.75 22.95
C ARG A 57 20.69 -12.25 21.53
N GLU A 58 21.57 -11.41 21.00
CA GLU A 58 21.44 -10.73 19.70
C GLU A 58 21.17 -11.72 18.55
N SER A 59 21.89 -12.84 18.55
CA SER A 59 21.72 -13.89 17.54
C SER A 59 20.31 -14.53 17.52
N GLN A 60 19.58 -14.50 18.64
CA GLN A 60 18.19 -14.97 18.68
C GLN A 60 17.29 -14.04 17.87
N VAL A 61 17.51 -12.72 17.95
CA VAL A 61 16.76 -11.71 17.20
C VAL A 61 17.10 -11.79 15.71
N SER A 62 18.39 -11.86 15.36
CA SER A 62 18.84 -12.02 13.96
C SER A 62 18.21 -13.27 13.31
N ARG A 63 18.30 -14.43 13.97
CA ARG A 63 17.71 -15.68 13.48
C ARG A 63 16.19 -15.63 13.44
N ALA A 64 15.53 -14.95 14.39
CA ALA A 64 14.08 -14.85 14.41
C ALA A 64 13.53 -14.08 13.21
N MET A 65 14.21 -13.00 12.81
CA MET A 65 13.84 -12.19 11.66
C MET A 65 14.19 -12.89 10.35
N THR A 66 15.44 -13.32 10.17
CA THR A 66 15.87 -13.93 8.90
C THR A 66 15.12 -15.21 8.60
N ARG A 67 14.89 -16.09 9.58
CA ARG A 67 14.09 -17.30 9.36
C ARG A 67 12.71 -16.99 8.79
N ARG A 68 12.02 -15.97 9.31
CA ARG A 68 10.68 -15.59 8.85
C ARG A 68 10.72 -14.92 7.48
N TYR A 69 11.65 -13.99 7.28
CA TYR A 69 11.77 -13.29 5.99
C TYR A 69 12.10 -14.26 4.85
N PHE A 70 13.00 -15.21 5.07
CA PHE A 70 13.33 -16.23 4.06
C PHE A 70 12.23 -17.29 3.88
N GLN A 71 11.42 -17.58 4.92
CA GLN A 71 10.20 -18.38 4.74
C GLN A 71 9.18 -17.65 3.87
N ASP A 72 9.05 -16.32 4.01
CA ASP A 72 8.19 -15.53 3.14
C ASP A 72 8.72 -15.49 1.70
N LEU A 73 10.03 -15.30 1.51
CA LEU A 73 10.65 -15.36 0.18
C LEU A 73 10.42 -16.71 -0.51
N ASP A 74 10.57 -17.81 0.21
CA ASP A 74 10.32 -19.16 -0.33
C ASP A 74 8.84 -19.37 -0.68
N LYS A 75 7.93 -19.02 0.26
CA LYS A 75 6.48 -19.19 0.07
C LYS A 75 5.91 -18.35 -1.08
N TYR A 76 6.39 -17.13 -1.25
CA TYR A 76 5.86 -16.14 -2.19
C TYR A 76 6.72 -15.95 -3.45
N ALA A 77 7.80 -16.70 -3.63
CA ALA A 77 8.51 -16.75 -4.92
C ALA A 77 7.55 -17.16 -6.06
N GLU A 78 6.60 -18.04 -5.76
CA GLU A 78 5.40 -18.32 -6.54
C GLU A 78 4.19 -17.81 -5.76
N THR A 79 3.48 -16.79 -6.26
CA THR A 79 2.28 -16.22 -5.61
C THR A 79 1.08 -16.30 -6.55
N ASP A 80 -0.14 -16.25 -6.00
CA ASP A 80 -1.35 -16.29 -6.81
C ASP A 80 -1.68 -14.90 -7.36
N ILE A 81 -1.59 -13.88 -6.49
CA ILE A 81 -1.77 -12.48 -6.89
C ILE A 81 -0.57 -11.68 -6.40
N LEU A 82 -0.04 -10.83 -7.28
CA LEU A 82 0.98 -9.84 -6.96
C LEU A 82 0.42 -8.42 -7.10
N ILE A 83 0.42 -7.64 -6.03
CA ILE A 83 0.01 -6.23 -6.03
C ILE A 83 1.27 -5.35 -5.98
N VAL A 84 1.40 -4.44 -6.94
CA VAL A 84 2.53 -3.50 -7.01
C VAL A 84 2.06 -2.11 -6.55
N GLY A 85 2.65 -1.63 -5.45
CA GLY A 85 2.29 -0.40 -4.76
C GLY A 85 1.25 -0.61 -3.66
N ALA A 86 1.62 -0.33 -2.41
CA ALA A 86 0.75 -0.37 -1.25
C ALA A 86 0.12 1.00 -0.95
N GLY A 87 -0.35 1.70 -1.98
CA GLY A 87 -1.15 2.93 -1.85
C GLY A 87 -2.59 2.65 -1.44
N SER A 88 -3.44 3.70 -1.37
CA SER A 88 -4.87 3.54 -1.03
C SER A 88 -5.60 2.57 -1.97
N CYS A 89 -5.31 2.62 -3.28
CA CYS A 89 -5.89 1.68 -4.25
C CYS A 89 -5.40 0.25 -4.00
N GLY A 90 -4.09 0.01 -3.98
CA GLY A 90 -3.51 -1.33 -3.80
C GLY A 90 -3.88 -1.98 -2.47
N LEU A 91 -3.90 -1.23 -1.38
CA LEU A 91 -4.37 -1.73 -0.08
C LEU A 91 -5.87 -2.03 -0.08
N SER A 92 -6.69 -1.25 -0.80
CA SER A 92 -8.13 -1.54 -0.93
C SER A 92 -8.35 -2.83 -1.73
N THR A 93 -7.60 -3.00 -2.84
CA THR A 93 -7.58 -4.25 -3.62
C THR A 93 -7.20 -5.44 -2.73
N ALA A 94 -6.09 -5.32 -1.98
CA ALA A 94 -5.60 -6.38 -1.11
C ALA A 94 -6.63 -6.78 -0.05
N TYR A 95 -7.28 -5.81 0.59
CA TYR A 95 -8.31 -6.06 1.59
C TYR A 95 -9.50 -6.85 1.02
N VAL A 96 -10.01 -6.44 -0.15
CA VAL A 96 -11.14 -7.10 -0.80
C VAL A 96 -10.75 -8.53 -1.23
N LEU A 97 -9.60 -8.70 -1.88
CA LEU A 97 -9.13 -10.01 -2.35
C LEU A 97 -8.86 -10.98 -1.21
N ALA A 98 -8.10 -10.55 -0.19
CA ALA A 98 -7.73 -11.41 0.92
C ALA A 98 -8.95 -11.91 1.70
N LYS A 99 -9.97 -11.05 1.82
CA LYS A 99 -11.25 -11.41 2.44
C LYS A 99 -12.09 -12.35 1.58
N ALA A 100 -12.15 -12.11 0.26
CA ALA A 100 -12.97 -12.90 -0.67
C ALA A 100 -12.37 -14.27 -0.98
N ARG A 101 -11.04 -14.37 -1.02
CA ARG A 101 -10.28 -15.59 -1.35
C ARG A 101 -9.17 -15.85 -0.33
N PRO A 102 -9.50 -16.31 0.89
CA PRO A 102 -8.52 -16.64 1.92
C PRO A 102 -7.54 -17.77 1.51
N ASP A 103 -7.88 -18.51 0.46
CA ASP A 103 -7.07 -19.59 -0.13
C ASP A 103 -5.92 -19.07 -1.01
N LEU A 104 -6.01 -17.86 -1.55
CA LEU A 104 -4.99 -17.31 -2.47
C LEU A 104 -3.85 -16.63 -1.72
N LYS A 105 -2.61 -16.87 -2.15
CA LYS A 105 -1.41 -16.14 -1.72
C LYS A 105 -1.37 -14.77 -2.39
N ILE A 106 -1.36 -13.72 -1.58
CA ILE A 106 -1.31 -12.33 -2.03
C ILE A 106 0.00 -11.69 -1.57
N ALA A 107 0.91 -11.44 -2.52
CA ALA A 107 2.12 -10.68 -2.27
C ALA A 107 1.87 -9.20 -2.62
N ILE A 108 2.31 -8.29 -1.76
CA ILE A 108 2.28 -6.85 -2.00
C ILE A 108 3.72 -6.36 -2.02
N VAL A 109 4.15 -5.73 -3.11
CA VAL A 109 5.49 -5.14 -3.24
C VAL A 109 5.36 -3.62 -3.17
N GLU A 110 6.02 -3.01 -2.19
CA GLU A 110 5.99 -1.57 -1.92
C GLU A 110 7.40 -1.01 -1.88
N ALA A 111 7.66 -0.04 -2.77
CA ALA A 111 8.98 0.56 -2.91
C ALA A 111 9.41 1.33 -1.64
N SER A 112 8.50 2.00 -0.98
CA SER A 112 8.82 2.78 0.22
C SER A 112 9.02 1.87 1.44
N VAL A 113 9.79 2.36 2.42
CA VAL A 113 9.83 1.71 3.74
C VAL A 113 8.44 1.73 4.38
N SER A 114 7.75 2.86 4.30
CA SER A 114 6.40 3.01 4.85
C SER A 114 5.35 2.84 3.74
N PRO A 115 4.44 1.85 3.83
CA PRO A 115 3.31 1.73 2.91
C PRO A 115 2.30 2.86 3.10
N GLY A 116 1.26 2.89 2.28
CA GLY A 116 0.16 3.86 2.31
C GLY A 116 0.22 4.89 1.17
N GLY A 117 1.35 4.99 0.47
CA GLY A 117 1.54 5.93 -0.63
C GLY A 117 1.19 7.37 -0.24
N GLY A 118 0.43 8.06 -1.08
CA GLY A 118 -0.02 9.43 -0.82
C GLY A 118 -1.17 9.58 0.18
N ALA A 119 -1.71 8.48 0.75
CA ALA A 119 -2.91 8.52 1.59
C ALA A 119 -2.62 8.83 3.08
N TRP A 120 -1.48 9.44 3.38
CA TRP A 120 -1.16 9.92 4.73
C TRP A 120 -1.66 11.34 5.00
N LEU A 121 -1.96 12.10 3.95
CA LEU A 121 -2.40 13.49 4.01
C LEU A 121 -3.57 13.71 3.04
N GLY A 122 -4.27 14.83 3.22
CA GLY A 122 -5.17 15.42 2.22
C GLY A 122 -4.40 16.30 1.23
N GLY A 123 -5.02 17.38 0.78
CA GLY A 123 -4.36 18.37 -0.09
C GLY A 123 -3.39 19.27 0.68
N GLN A 124 -2.28 19.68 0.05
CA GLN A 124 -1.38 20.73 0.56
C GLN A 124 -0.91 20.53 2.01
N LEU A 125 -0.62 19.28 2.39
CA LEU A 125 -0.22 18.88 3.74
C LEU A 125 -1.30 19.00 4.82
N PHE A 126 -2.54 19.30 4.47
CA PHE A 126 -3.67 19.20 5.39
C PHE A 126 -4.02 17.73 5.69
N SER A 127 -4.85 17.51 6.72
CA SER A 127 -5.10 16.16 7.25
C SER A 127 -6.34 15.48 6.70
N ALA A 128 -7.43 16.22 6.49
CA ALA A 128 -8.74 15.67 6.22
C ALA A 128 -8.78 14.87 4.90
N MET A 129 -9.42 13.70 4.92
CA MET A 129 -9.59 12.86 3.75
C MET A 129 -11.05 12.87 3.31
N VAL A 130 -11.29 13.51 2.17
CA VAL A 130 -12.62 13.61 1.56
C VAL A 130 -12.87 12.40 0.67
N MET A 131 -14.04 11.79 0.81
CA MET A 131 -14.51 10.73 -0.08
C MET A 131 -15.94 11.03 -0.55
N ARG A 132 -16.12 11.12 -1.87
CA ARG A 132 -17.46 11.21 -2.47
C ARG A 132 -18.22 9.89 -2.29
N ARG A 133 -19.53 9.98 -2.10
CA ARG A 133 -20.41 8.80 -2.08
C ARG A 133 -20.40 8.12 -3.46
N PRO A 134 -20.49 6.78 -3.53
CA PRO A 134 -20.80 5.84 -2.45
C PRO A 134 -19.58 5.25 -1.71
N ALA A 135 -18.40 5.88 -1.77
CA ALA A 135 -17.18 5.31 -1.15
C ALA A 135 -17.26 5.20 0.39
N ASN A 136 -18.21 5.88 1.03
CA ASN A 136 -18.49 5.72 2.46
C ASN A 136 -18.82 4.27 2.86
N ILE A 137 -19.40 3.46 1.95
CA ILE A 137 -19.72 2.05 2.22
C ILE A 137 -18.46 1.27 2.60
N PHE A 138 -17.33 1.59 1.97
CA PHE A 138 -16.05 0.96 2.32
C PHE A 138 -15.52 1.42 3.68
N LEU A 139 -15.77 2.68 4.07
CA LEU A 139 -15.43 3.18 5.40
C LEU A 139 -16.26 2.47 6.48
N GLU A 140 -17.56 2.28 6.24
CA GLU A 140 -18.47 1.52 7.10
C GLU A 140 -17.97 0.08 7.28
N GLU A 141 -17.56 -0.59 6.20
CA GLU A 141 -17.00 -1.93 6.25
C GLU A 141 -15.69 -2.00 7.07
N LEU A 142 -14.82 -1.01 6.95
CA LEU A 142 -13.59 -0.93 7.76
C LEU A 142 -13.88 -0.51 9.21
N GLY A 143 -15.04 0.07 9.51
CA GLY A 143 -15.31 0.71 10.79
C GLY A 143 -14.50 1.99 11.00
N VAL A 144 -14.16 2.70 9.91
CA VAL A 144 -13.47 4.00 9.98
C VAL A 144 -14.54 5.10 10.16
N PRO A 145 -14.51 5.85 11.28
CA PRO A 145 -15.48 6.91 11.49
C PRO A 145 -15.24 8.07 10.52
N TYR A 146 -16.34 8.68 10.07
CA TYR A 146 -16.34 9.85 9.20
C TYR A 146 -17.46 10.81 9.61
N GLU A 147 -17.31 12.05 9.19
CA GLU A 147 -18.30 13.11 9.33
C GLU A 147 -19.08 13.26 8.02
N THR A 148 -20.35 13.63 8.13
CA THR A 148 -21.21 14.00 7.01
C THR A 148 -21.44 15.50 7.04
N ASP A 149 -21.45 16.14 5.87
CA ASP A 149 -21.83 17.54 5.73
C ASP A 149 -23.36 17.65 5.54
N PRO A 150 -24.11 18.27 6.49
CA PRO A 150 -25.56 18.44 6.35
C PRO A 150 -25.96 19.32 5.15
N GLU A 151 -25.10 20.24 4.71
CA GLU A 151 -25.35 21.13 3.58
C GLU A 151 -25.00 20.47 2.25
N ASN A 152 -24.14 19.46 2.26
CA ASN A 152 -23.75 18.71 1.07
C ASN A 152 -23.66 17.19 1.33
N PRO A 153 -24.74 16.43 1.08
CA PRO A 153 -24.79 15.01 1.37
C PRO A 153 -23.93 14.14 0.43
N ASN A 154 -23.27 14.72 -0.58
CA ASN A 154 -22.59 13.98 -1.64
C ASN A 154 -21.21 13.43 -1.25
N TYR A 155 -20.67 13.82 -0.09
CA TYR A 155 -19.37 13.36 0.37
C TYR A 155 -19.34 13.15 1.89
N VAL A 156 -18.30 12.47 2.34
CA VAL A 156 -17.97 12.27 3.75
C VAL A 156 -16.51 12.63 4.00
N VAL A 157 -16.17 12.92 5.25
CA VAL A 157 -14.82 13.35 5.64
C VAL A 157 -14.29 12.48 6.76
N VAL A 158 -13.19 11.78 6.52
CA VAL A 158 -12.42 11.13 7.59
C VAL A 158 -11.51 12.20 8.21
N LYS A 159 -11.56 12.33 9.55
CA LYS A 159 -10.85 13.39 10.29
C LYS A 159 -9.35 13.52 9.94
N HIS A 160 -8.73 12.41 9.57
CA HIS A 160 -7.35 12.37 9.12
C HIS A 160 -7.14 11.22 8.13
N ALA A 161 -6.49 11.48 7.01
CA ALA A 161 -6.09 10.47 6.01
C ALA A 161 -5.36 9.26 6.63
N SER A 162 -4.41 9.50 7.54
CA SER A 162 -3.75 8.48 8.34
C SER A 162 -4.68 7.53 9.10
N LEU A 163 -5.85 7.98 9.55
CA LEU A 163 -6.80 7.10 10.26
C LEU A 163 -7.34 6.03 9.31
N PHE A 164 -7.74 6.43 8.11
CA PHE A 164 -8.16 5.50 7.06
C PHE A 164 -7.03 4.54 6.71
N THR A 165 -5.86 5.09 6.36
CA THR A 165 -4.74 4.31 5.83
C THR A 165 -4.18 3.33 6.85
N SER A 166 -3.99 3.74 8.11
CA SER A 166 -3.51 2.84 9.17
C SER A 166 -4.53 1.76 9.53
N THR A 167 -5.83 2.08 9.53
CA THR A 167 -6.89 1.09 9.79
C THR A 167 -6.95 0.04 8.69
N LEU A 168 -6.96 0.48 7.43
CA LEU A 168 -6.95 -0.42 6.27
C LEU A 168 -5.69 -1.29 6.27
N LEU A 169 -4.51 -0.68 6.44
CA LEU A 169 -3.24 -1.40 6.51
C LEU A 169 -3.23 -2.46 7.62
N SER A 170 -3.72 -2.12 8.82
CA SER A 170 -3.82 -3.06 9.95
C SER A 170 -4.68 -4.28 9.60
N LYS A 171 -5.85 -4.06 8.98
CA LYS A 171 -6.74 -5.15 8.56
C LYS A 171 -6.14 -5.99 7.42
N VAL A 172 -5.46 -5.36 6.46
CA VAL A 172 -4.77 -6.07 5.37
C VAL A 172 -3.68 -6.97 5.94
N LEU A 173 -2.85 -6.45 6.85
CA LEU A 173 -1.75 -7.19 7.46
C LEU A 173 -2.21 -8.26 8.47
N SER A 174 -3.47 -8.24 8.91
CA SER A 174 -4.01 -9.29 9.77
C SER A 174 -4.51 -10.53 9.01
N PHE A 175 -4.57 -10.49 7.68
CA PHE A 175 -4.91 -11.66 6.88
C PHE A 175 -3.74 -12.65 6.80
N PRO A 176 -3.96 -13.96 7.02
CA PRO A 176 -2.89 -14.97 7.05
C PRO A 176 -2.30 -15.28 5.66
N ASN A 177 -2.99 -14.89 4.59
CA ASN A 177 -2.65 -15.14 3.20
C ASN A 177 -2.07 -13.91 2.48
N VAL A 178 -1.81 -12.82 3.21
CA VAL A 178 -1.19 -11.60 2.70
C VAL A 178 0.25 -11.49 3.19
N LYS A 179 1.15 -11.06 2.31
CA LYS A 179 2.51 -10.65 2.67
C LYS A 179 2.85 -9.30 2.06
N LEU A 180 3.31 -8.38 2.91
CA LEU A 180 3.89 -7.10 2.48
C LEU A 180 5.43 -7.20 2.43
N PHE A 181 5.99 -6.95 1.25
CA PHE A 181 7.39 -6.71 0.98
C PHE A 181 7.59 -5.21 0.73
N ASN A 182 7.70 -4.45 1.82
CA ASN A 182 8.06 -3.04 1.78
C ASN A 182 9.59 -2.87 1.67
N ALA A 183 10.03 -1.68 1.24
CA ALA A 183 11.41 -1.40 0.82
C ALA A 183 11.89 -2.27 -0.36
N THR A 184 10.95 -2.77 -1.16
CA THR A 184 11.20 -3.60 -2.34
C THR A 184 10.52 -2.94 -3.54
N SER A 185 11.28 -2.66 -4.59
CA SER A 185 10.79 -2.09 -5.85
C SER A 185 10.55 -3.21 -6.87
N VAL A 186 9.58 -2.99 -7.75
CA VAL A 186 9.50 -3.69 -9.03
C VAL A 186 10.29 -2.87 -10.05
N GLU A 187 11.25 -3.49 -10.72
CA GLU A 187 12.09 -2.83 -11.74
C GLU A 187 11.92 -3.41 -13.15
N ASP A 188 11.29 -4.58 -13.28
CA ASP A 188 10.83 -5.13 -14.56
C ASP A 188 9.63 -6.08 -14.37
N LEU A 189 9.04 -6.54 -15.47
CA LEU A 189 7.95 -7.50 -15.53
C LEU A 189 8.46 -8.84 -16.08
N ILE A 190 8.01 -9.95 -15.48
CA ILE A 190 8.24 -11.26 -16.07
C ILE A 190 7.22 -11.45 -17.19
N THR A 191 7.69 -11.75 -18.39
CA THR A 191 6.84 -11.91 -19.58
C THR A 191 6.80 -13.34 -20.10
N ARG A 192 5.75 -13.67 -20.85
CA ARG A 192 5.63 -14.88 -21.66
C ARG A 192 5.21 -14.48 -23.08
N PRO A 193 5.93 -14.92 -24.12
CA PRO A 193 5.65 -14.53 -25.49
C PRO A 193 4.29 -15.09 -25.93
N ALA A 194 3.58 -14.32 -26.75
CA ALA A 194 2.40 -14.81 -27.44
C ALA A 194 2.77 -15.81 -28.53
N ALA A 195 1.89 -16.78 -28.82
CA ALA A 195 2.08 -17.71 -29.93
C ALA A 195 2.18 -16.99 -31.29
N SER A 196 1.55 -15.83 -31.43
CA SER A 196 1.60 -14.97 -32.62
C SER A 196 2.94 -14.23 -32.80
N GLY A 197 3.77 -14.17 -31.75
CA GLY A 197 4.96 -13.30 -31.70
C GLY A 197 4.65 -11.80 -31.61
N ASN A 198 3.36 -11.41 -31.53
CA ASN A 198 2.95 -10.02 -31.40
C ASN A 198 3.24 -9.50 -29.98
N PRO A 199 4.10 -8.46 -29.80
CA PRO A 199 4.41 -7.93 -28.48
C PRO A 199 3.20 -7.40 -27.70
N LYS A 200 2.12 -7.01 -28.40
CA LYS A 200 0.85 -6.55 -27.80
C LYS A 200 0.04 -7.67 -27.15
N GLU A 201 0.34 -8.92 -27.48
CA GLU A 201 -0.31 -10.10 -26.92
C GLU A 201 0.56 -10.78 -25.85
N THR A 202 1.71 -10.17 -25.51
CA THR A 202 2.61 -10.65 -24.46
C THR A 202 1.87 -10.74 -23.13
N ARG A 203 1.99 -11.90 -22.47
CA ARG A 203 1.41 -12.11 -21.15
C ARG A 203 2.41 -11.71 -20.07
N ILE A 204 1.92 -10.99 -19.07
CA ILE A 204 2.66 -10.70 -17.84
C ILE A 204 2.43 -11.86 -16.86
N ALA A 205 3.51 -12.37 -16.26
CA ALA A 205 3.53 -13.61 -15.48
C ALA A 205 4.34 -13.48 -14.18
N GLY A 206 4.61 -12.26 -13.74
CA GLY A 206 5.29 -11.94 -12.50
C GLY A 206 6.01 -10.60 -12.55
N ALA A 207 6.88 -10.37 -11.58
CA ALA A 207 7.68 -9.17 -11.46
C ALA A 207 9.14 -9.48 -11.15
N VAL A 208 9.99 -8.58 -11.61
CA VAL A 208 11.41 -8.52 -11.28
C VAL A 208 11.57 -7.49 -10.17
N THR A 209 12.13 -7.92 -9.05
CA THR A 209 12.16 -7.16 -7.80
C THR A 209 13.58 -6.92 -7.33
N ASN A 210 13.80 -5.80 -6.67
CA ASN A 210 15.04 -5.56 -5.94
C ASN A 210 14.77 -4.76 -4.66
N TRP A 211 15.77 -4.60 -3.81
CA TRP A 211 15.69 -3.58 -2.78
C TRP A 211 15.58 -2.20 -3.44
N THR A 212 14.70 -1.35 -2.94
CA THR A 212 14.47 -0.02 -3.55
C THR A 212 15.76 0.80 -3.64
N LEU A 213 16.62 0.70 -2.63
CA LEU A 213 17.92 1.37 -2.64
C LEU A 213 18.86 0.82 -3.72
N VAL A 214 18.80 -0.48 -4.03
CA VAL A 214 19.57 -1.03 -5.16
C VAL A 214 19.06 -0.45 -6.47
N THR A 215 17.74 -0.46 -6.69
CA THR A 215 17.14 0.10 -7.91
C THR A 215 17.45 1.59 -8.12
N LEU A 216 17.53 2.38 -7.04
CA LEU A 216 17.87 3.81 -7.12
C LEU A 216 19.36 4.10 -7.36
N HIS A 217 20.22 3.08 -7.24
CA HIS A 217 21.68 3.23 -7.21
C HIS A 217 22.37 2.25 -8.18
N HIS A 218 21.70 1.89 -9.29
CA HIS A 218 22.27 1.01 -10.34
C HIS A 218 23.55 1.55 -10.98
N ASP A 219 23.75 2.87 -10.98
CA ASP A 219 24.95 3.53 -11.54
C ASP A 219 26.07 3.77 -10.51
N ASP A 220 25.81 3.56 -9.22
CA ASP A 220 26.75 3.91 -8.14
C ASP A 220 27.65 2.73 -7.70
N HIS A 221 27.37 1.53 -8.20
CA HIS A 221 28.05 0.29 -7.85
C HIS A 221 28.26 -0.61 -9.07
N SER A 222 28.91 -1.77 -8.88
CA SER A 222 28.83 -2.84 -9.88
C SER A 222 27.38 -3.32 -10.04
N CYS A 223 27.08 -3.97 -11.17
CA CYS A 223 25.73 -4.49 -11.43
C CYS A 223 25.26 -5.41 -10.28
N MET A 224 24.04 -5.16 -9.80
CA MET A 224 23.40 -5.87 -8.70
C MET A 224 22.10 -6.48 -9.22
N ASP A 225 22.19 -7.74 -9.67
CA ASP A 225 21.06 -8.43 -10.30
C ASP A 225 19.80 -8.46 -9.40
N PRO A 226 18.61 -8.39 -10.00
CA PRO A 226 17.35 -8.53 -9.27
C PRO A 226 17.04 -9.97 -8.83
N ASN A 227 15.98 -10.08 -8.05
CA ASN A 227 15.26 -11.32 -7.77
C ASN A 227 13.89 -11.32 -8.49
N THR A 228 13.13 -12.42 -8.40
CA THR A 228 11.89 -12.60 -9.15
C THR A 228 10.74 -13.13 -8.30
N ILE A 229 9.52 -12.72 -8.63
CA ILE A 229 8.27 -13.27 -8.09
C ILE A 229 7.36 -13.64 -9.26
N ASN A 230 7.02 -14.92 -9.38
CA ASN A 230 6.08 -15.43 -10.37
C ASN A 230 4.63 -15.24 -9.88
N ALA A 231 3.74 -14.79 -10.77
CA ALA A 231 2.32 -14.64 -10.48
C ALA A 231 1.46 -14.72 -11.75
N PRO A 232 0.34 -15.44 -11.75
CA PRO A 232 -0.59 -15.44 -12.89
C PRO A 232 -1.34 -14.11 -13.04
N VAL A 233 -1.60 -13.38 -11.95
CA VAL A 233 -2.27 -12.09 -11.98
C VAL A 233 -1.45 -11.05 -11.22
N ILE A 234 -1.14 -9.95 -11.91
CA ILE A 234 -0.44 -8.79 -11.39
C ILE A 234 -1.41 -7.62 -11.38
N ILE A 235 -1.45 -6.88 -10.27
CA ILE A 235 -2.28 -5.69 -10.11
C ILE A 235 -1.37 -4.52 -9.81
N SER A 236 -1.21 -3.60 -10.77
CA SER A 236 -0.37 -2.41 -10.60
C SER A 236 -1.20 -1.21 -10.17
N THR A 237 -0.79 -0.62 -9.04
CA THR A 237 -1.42 0.55 -8.42
C THR A 237 -0.36 1.54 -7.93
N THR A 238 0.68 1.76 -8.75
CA THR A 238 1.89 2.54 -8.39
C THR A 238 1.68 4.05 -8.38
N GLY A 239 0.43 4.51 -8.58
CA GLY A 239 0.11 5.93 -8.70
C GLY A 239 0.62 6.54 -10.01
N HIS A 240 0.70 7.86 -10.07
CA HIS A 240 1.07 8.59 -11.28
C HIS A 240 2.42 9.34 -11.18
N ASP A 241 2.91 9.58 -9.96
CA ASP A 241 4.05 10.47 -9.68
C ASP A 241 5.13 9.76 -8.85
N GLY A 242 6.26 10.44 -8.66
CA GLY A 242 7.40 9.94 -7.91
C GLY A 242 8.32 9.05 -8.75
N PRO A 243 9.44 8.58 -8.15
CA PRO A 243 10.47 7.84 -8.86
C PRO A 243 9.97 6.53 -9.48
N PHE A 244 8.91 5.93 -8.92
CA PHE A 244 8.32 4.67 -9.36
C PHE A 244 6.88 4.82 -9.87
N GLY A 245 6.39 6.05 -10.02
CA GLY A 245 5.01 6.31 -10.43
C GLY A 245 4.71 5.79 -11.83
N ALA A 246 3.54 5.18 -12.00
CA ALA A 246 3.08 4.58 -13.24
C ALA A 246 4.07 3.59 -13.89
N PHE A 247 4.74 2.79 -13.05
CA PHE A 247 5.82 1.91 -13.48
C PHE A 247 5.36 0.92 -14.55
N CYS A 248 4.31 0.12 -14.28
CA CYS A 248 3.89 -0.92 -15.20
C CYS A 248 3.34 -0.31 -16.49
N ALA A 249 2.62 0.82 -16.38
CA ALA A 249 2.16 1.57 -17.55
C ALA A 249 3.31 2.01 -18.48
N LYS A 250 4.35 2.63 -17.91
CA LYS A 250 5.55 3.03 -18.65
C LYS A 250 6.29 1.81 -19.21
N ARG A 251 6.35 0.71 -18.45
CA ARG A 251 7.05 -0.50 -18.87
C ARG A 251 6.36 -1.14 -20.08
N LEU A 252 5.03 -1.21 -20.11
CA LEU A 252 4.27 -1.71 -21.27
C LEU A 252 4.60 -0.94 -22.56
N VAL A 253 4.81 0.37 -22.48
CA VAL A 253 5.23 1.17 -23.64
C VAL A 253 6.65 0.80 -24.08
N SER A 254 7.60 0.72 -23.15
CA SER A 254 8.99 0.36 -23.48
C SER A 254 9.14 -1.06 -24.03
N MET A 255 8.19 -1.96 -23.75
CA MET A 255 8.14 -3.33 -24.28
C MET A 255 7.34 -3.43 -25.59
N ASN A 256 6.84 -2.31 -26.13
CA ASN A 256 5.96 -2.25 -27.31
C ASN A 256 4.65 -3.04 -27.16
N SER A 257 4.21 -3.32 -25.92
CA SER A 257 2.91 -3.92 -25.65
C SER A 257 1.78 -2.90 -25.75
N VAL A 258 2.08 -1.62 -25.53
CA VAL A 258 1.19 -0.48 -25.73
C VAL A 258 1.92 0.58 -26.56
N ASP A 259 1.24 1.23 -27.51
CA ASP A 259 1.88 2.14 -28.46
C ASP A 259 2.45 3.40 -27.78
N LYS A 260 1.70 3.97 -26.82
CA LYS A 260 2.08 5.14 -26.04
C LYS A 260 1.17 5.28 -24.83
N LEU A 261 1.61 6.08 -23.85
CA LEU A 261 0.75 6.54 -22.77
C LEU A 261 -0.27 7.56 -23.28
N GLY A 262 -1.49 7.52 -22.73
CA GLY A 262 -2.46 8.60 -22.90
C GLY A 262 -2.00 9.89 -22.23
N GLY A 263 -1.36 9.78 -21.06
CA GLY A 263 -0.82 10.87 -20.25
C GLY A 263 -1.89 11.55 -19.41
N MET A 264 -1.71 11.57 -18.09
CA MET A 264 -2.66 12.17 -17.15
C MET A 264 -2.99 13.63 -17.54
N ARG A 265 -4.28 13.99 -17.47
CA ARG A 265 -4.80 15.31 -17.88
C ARG A 265 -4.94 16.27 -16.70
N GLY A 266 -5.58 17.41 -16.97
CA GLY A 266 -5.90 18.42 -15.96
C GLY A 266 -6.78 17.89 -14.82
N LEU A 267 -6.99 18.74 -13.81
CA LEU A 267 -7.82 18.37 -12.67
C LEU A 267 -9.31 18.63 -12.98
N ASP A 268 -10.11 17.56 -12.94
CA ASP A 268 -11.56 17.60 -12.96
C ASP A 268 -12.10 16.41 -12.16
N MET A 269 -12.52 16.65 -10.92
CA MET A 269 -12.96 15.62 -9.99
C MET A 269 -14.17 14.82 -10.49
N ASN A 270 -15.10 15.46 -11.20
CA ASN A 270 -16.34 14.82 -11.62
C ASN A 270 -16.06 13.75 -12.68
N SER A 271 -15.31 14.10 -13.72
CA SER A 271 -14.96 13.14 -14.77
C SER A 271 -13.86 12.16 -14.34
N ALA A 272 -12.89 12.61 -13.53
CA ALA A 272 -11.76 11.78 -13.12
C ALA A 272 -12.18 10.57 -12.28
N GLU A 273 -12.95 10.79 -11.20
CA GLU A 273 -13.26 9.70 -10.27
C GLU A 273 -14.08 8.59 -10.95
N ASP A 274 -15.09 8.99 -11.72
CA ASP A 274 -15.92 8.07 -12.50
C ASP A 274 -15.09 7.30 -13.54
N ALA A 275 -14.23 7.99 -14.29
CA ALA A 275 -13.42 7.36 -15.32
C ALA A 275 -12.46 6.33 -14.72
N ILE A 276 -11.77 6.66 -13.63
CA ILE A 276 -10.81 5.76 -13.00
C ILE A 276 -11.49 4.49 -12.47
N VAL A 277 -12.61 4.63 -11.77
CA VAL A 277 -13.33 3.47 -11.22
C VAL A 277 -13.87 2.59 -12.35
N LYS A 278 -14.60 3.16 -13.31
CA LYS A 278 -15.28 2.40 -14.38
C LYS A 278 -14.33 1.70 -15.34
N ASN A 279 -13.10 2.20 -15.49
CA ASN A 279 -12.14 1.68 -16.45
C ASN A 279 -11.02 0.85 -15.82
N THR A 280 -11.00 0.65 -14.50
CA THR A 280 -10.06 -0.27 -13.85
C THR A 280 -10.28 -1.69 -14.40
N ARG A 281 -9.22 -2.29 -14.99
CA ARG A 281 -9.32 -3.51 -15.80
C ARG A 281 -7.98 -4.19 -16.02
N GLU A 282 -8.03 -5.40 -16.58
CA GLU A 282 -6.90 -6.05 -17.25
C GLU A 282 -6.51 -5.24 -18.51
N VAL A 283 -5.40 -4.49 -18.44
CA VAL A 283 -4.92 -3.63 -19.55
C VAL A 283 -4.01 -4.39 -20.53
N ALA A 284 -3.36 -5.44 -20.04
CA ALA A 284 -2.56 -6.39 -20.81
C ALA A 284 -2.76 -7.76 -20.15
N LYS A 285 -2.60 -8.85 -20.90
CA LYS A 285 -2.88 -10.20 -20.42
C LYS A 285 -2.04 -10.51 -19.16
N GLY A 286 -2.71 -10.79 -18.03
CA GLY A 286 -2.11 -11.01 -16.71
C GLY A 286 -1.85 -9.74 -15.88
N LEU A 287 -2.11 -8.54 -16.41
CA LEU A 287 -1.83 -7.26 -15.75
C LEU A 287 -3.07 -6.38 -15.67
N ILE A 288 -3.57 -6.21 -14.45
CA ILE A 288 -4.62 -5.26 -14.09
C ILE A 288 -3.97 -3.94 -13.66
N ILE A 289 -4.50 -2.82 -14.14
CA ILE A 289 -4.09 -1.49 -13.68
C ILE A 289 -5.29 -0.77 -13.07
N GLY A 290 -5.08 -0.20 -11.87
CA GLY A 290 -6.06 0.58 -11.15
C GLY A 290 -5.45 1.83 -10.50
N GLY A 291 -6.30 2.60 -9.83
CA GLY A 291 -5.94 3.86 -9.19
C GLY A 291 -5.42 4.89 -10.20
N MET A 292 -4.59 5.81 -9.73
CA MET A 292 -4.07 6.88 -10.58
C MET A 292 -3.08 6.43 -11.66
N GLU A 293 -2.51 5.22 -11.57
CA GLU A 293 -1.67 4.68 -12.64
C GLU A 293 -2.47 4.52 -13.94
N LEU A 294 -3.75 4.15 -13.84
CA LEU A 294 -4.65 4.03 -14.98
C LEU A 294 -4.83 5.35 -15.75
N SER A 295 -4.75 6.48 -15.05
CA SER A 295 -4.86 7.80 -15.68
C SER A 295 -3.75 8.07 -16.70
N GLU A 296 -2.57 7.47 -16.51
CA GLU A 296 -1.45 7.61 -17.44
C GLU A 296 -1.62 6.74 -18.68
N ILE A 297 -2.22 5.55 -18.54
CA ILE A 297 -2.56 4.68 -19.67
C ILE A 297 -3.63 5.34 -20.55
N ASP A 298 -4.77 5.68 -19.96
CA ASP A 298 -5.95 6.09 -20.73
C ASP A 298 -6.02 7.60 -20.98
N GLY A 299 -5.19 8.40 -20.29
CA GLY A 299 -5.20 9.85 -20.40
C GLY A 299 -6.44 10.48 -19.77
N PHE A 300 -6.81 10.04 -18.58
CA PHE A 300 -7.91 10.61 -17.80
C PHE A 300 -7.48 11.84 -16.99
N ASN A 301 -8.47 12.65 -16.61
CA ASN A 301 -8.27 13.75 -15.66
C ASN A 301 -7.84 13.22 -14.29
N ARG A 302 -7.17 14.08 -13.51
CA ARG A 302 -6.85 13.80 -12.10
C ARG A 302 -7.92 14.37 -11.17
N MET A 303 -8.09 13.76 -9.99
CA MET A 303 -9.08 14.24 -9.00
C MET A 303 -8.48 15.11 -7.88
N GLY A 304 -7.16 15.13 -7.70
CA GLY A 304 -6.54 15.90 -6.61
C GLY A 304 -6.91 15.32 -5.24
N PRO A 305 -7.25 16.15 -4.23
CA PRO A 305 -7.38 15.71 -2.83
C PRO A 305 -8.74 15.07 -2.47
N THR A 306 -9.25 14.16 -3.30
CA THR A 306 -10.42 13.30 -3.00
C THR A 306 -10.05 11.84 -3.29
N PHE A 307 -10.53 10.92 -2.44
CA PHE A 307 -9.99 9.56 -2.37
C PHE A 307 -11.00 8.46 -2.72
N GLY A 308 -12.25 8.83 -3.01
CA GLY A 308 -13.33 7.86 -3.27
C GLY A 308 -12.99 6.93 -4.44
N ALA A 309 -12.48 7.48 -5.53
CA ALA A 309 -12.07 6.71 -6.70
C ALA A 309 -10.93 5.73 -6.40
N MET A 310 -9.97 6.07 -5.54
CA MET A 310 -8.86 5.15 -5.24
C MET A 310 -9.36 3.90 -4.54
N VAL A 311 -10.29 4.08 -3.59
CA VAL A 311 -10.88 2.97 -2.84
C VAL A 311 -11.72 2.09 -3.76
N LEU A 312 -12.66 2.69 -4.52
CA LEU A 312 -13.57 1.93 -5.38
C LEU A 312 -12.88 1.35 -6.62
N SER A 313 -11.82 1.99 -7.12
CA SER A 313 -10.95 1.39 -8.13
C SER A 313 -10.24 0.17 -7.57
N GLY A 314 -9.81 0.17 -6.30
CA GLY A 314 -9.26 -1.03 -5.67
C GLY A 314 -10.28 -2.17 -5.56
N VAL A 315 -11.54 -1.85 -5.23
CA VAL A 315 -12.65 -2.82 -5.26
C VAL A 315 -12.84 -3.39 -6.67
N LYS A 316 -12.83 -2.54 -7.70
CA LYS A 316 -12.95 -2.96 -9.09
C LYS A 316 -11.77 -3.83 -9.53
N ALA A 317 -10.53 -3.47 -9.17
CA ALA A 317 -9.35 -4.28 -9.47
C ALA A 317 -9.43 -5.68 -8.83
N ALA A 318 -9.99 -5.78 -7.63
CA ALA A 318 -10.25 -7.06 -6.98
C ALA A 318 -11.31 -7.88 -7.74
N GLU A 319 -12.41 -7.26 -8.17
CA GLU A 319 -13.44 -7.91 -8.99
C GLU A 319 -12.85 -8.47 -10.30
N GLU A 320 -12.04 -7.66 -11.00
CA GLU A 320 -11.38 -8.06 -12.24
C GLU A 320 -10.42 -9.25 -12.01
N ALA A 321 -9.61 -9.18 -10.95
CA ALA A 321 -8.69 -10.26 -10.61
C ALA A 321 -9.44 -11.57 -10.32
N LEU A 322 -10.55 -11.53 -9.57
CA LEU A 322 -11.37 -12.71 -9.30
C LEU A 322 -11.99 -13.29 -10.58
N SER A 323 -12.38 -12.44 -11.53
CA SER A 323 -12.97 -12.86 -12.81
C SER A 323 -11.99 -13.63 -13.69
N ILE A 324 -10.73 -13.18 -13.76
CA ILE A 324 -9.72 -13.74 -14.69
C ILE A 324 -8.78 -14.78 -14.05
N PHE A 325 -8.76 -14.90 -12.72
CA PHE A 325 -7.73 -15.66 -11.99
C PHE A 325 -7.55 -17.10 -12.48
N ASP A 326 -8.64 -17.88 -12.55
CA ASP A 326 -8.55 -19.30 -12.92
C ASP A 326 -8.05 -19.50 -14.36
N GLU A 327 -8.38 -18.57 -15.27
CA GLU A 327 -7.87 -18.60 -16.64
C GLU A 327 -6.37 -18.35 -16.66
N ARG A 328 -5.91 -17.26 -16.01
CA ARG A 328 -4.50 -16.89 -15.98
C ARG A 328 -3.65 -17.92 -15.23
N GLN A 329 -4.19 -18.53 -14.18
CA GLN A 329 -3.53 -19.60 -13.45
C GLN A 329 -3.27 -20.82 -14.34
N ARG A 330 -4.26 -21.26 -15.12
CA ARG A 330 -4.09 -22.37 -16.08
C ARG A 330 -3.03 -22.05 -17.13
N GLU A 331 -3.05 -20.84 -17.68
CA GLU A 331 -2.06 -20.40 -18.68
C GLU A 331 -0.63 -20.30 -18.14
N CYS A 332 -0.45 -20.19 -16.82
CA CYS A 332 0.86 -20.20 -16.15
C CYS A 332 1.35 -21.60 -15.74
N ALA A 333 0.45 -22.59 -15.70
CA ALA A 333 0.80 -23.96 -15.30
C ALA A 333 1.44 -24.78 -16.44
N GLU A 334 1.31 -24.31 -17.68
CA GLU A 334 1.94 -24.83 -18.90
C GLU A 334 3.30 -24.18 -19.17
#